data_AF-A0AA42VB02-F1
#
_entry.id   AF-A0AA42VB02-F1
#
_cell.length_a   1.000
_cell.length_b   1.000
_cell.length_c   1.000
_cell.angle_alpha   90.00
_cell.angle_beta   90.00
_cell.angle_gamma   90.00
#
_symmetry.space_group_name_H-M   'P 1'
#
loop_
_entity.id
_entity.type
_entity.pdbx_description
1 polymer ?
#
loop_
_entity_poly.entity_id
_entity_poly.type
_entity_poly.pdbx_seq_one_letter_code
_entity_poly.pdbx_strand_id
1 'polypeptide(L)'
;MSIDWSKMRTPADLATEQAMADYEAWKVERQARVDALVVEVDGMTFDGNEISTRRMADMIAGADDLADTTEWTLADNGVSVVTIRQLKAALRLATEARTAIWNDGRPAKSFQS
;
A
#
# COMPACT_ATOMS: atom_id res chain seq x y z
N MET A 1 -20.79 -30.09 37.72
CA MET A 1 -19.38 -29.69 37.49
C MET A 1 -19.34 -28.94 36.16
N SER A 2 -19.05 -27.65 36.16
CA SER A 2 -18.71 -26.93 34.93
C SER A 2 -17.22 -27.09 34.70
N ILE A 3 -16.84 -27.81 33.66
CA ILE A 3 -15.46 -27.79 33.17
C ILE A 3 -15.25 -26.39 32.60
N ASP A 4 -14.31 -25.67 33.19
CA ASP A 4 -13.86 -24.39 32.66
C ASP A 4 -12.91 -24.67 31.49
N TRP A 5 -13.48 -24.82 30.30
CA TRP A 5 -12.75 -25.09 29.06
C TRP A 5 -11.75 -23.99 28.68
N SER A 6 -11.84 -22.80 29.30
CA SER A 6 -10.83 -21.74 29.14
C SER A 6 -9.44 -22.15 29.65
N LYS A 7 -9.36 -23.19 30.50
CA LYS A 7 -8.11 -23.74 31.02
C LYS A 7 -7.45 -24.79 30.13
N MET A 8 -8.03 -25.12 28.97
CA MET A 8 -7.47 -26.10 28.01
C MET A 8 -6.73 -25.46 26.83
N ARG A 9 -6.44 -24.15 26.87
CA ARG A 9 -5.56 -23.56 25.85
C ARG A 9 -4.14 -24.03 26.05
N THR A 10 -3.60 -24.71 25.05
CA THR A 10 -2.20 -25.08 25.02
C THR A 10 -1.34 -23.84 24.73
N PRO A 11 -0.04 -23.84 25.08
CA PRO A 11 0.89 -22.81 24.63
C PRO A 11 0.89 -22.62 23.10
N ALA A 12 0.60 -23.69 22.34
CA ALA A 12 0.50 -23.63 20.89
C ALA A 12 -0.74 -22.85 20.41
N ASP A 13 -1.88 -23.01 21.09
CA ASP A 13 -3.10 -22.24 20.79
C ASP A 13 -2.87 -20.75 21.05
N LEU A 14 -2.24 -20.41 22.18
CA LEU A 14 -1.88 -19.03 22.53
C LEU A 14 -0.89 -18.42 21.56
N ALA A 15 0.13 -19.17 21.13
CA ALA A 15 1.10 -18.73 20.13
C ALA A 15 0.44 -18.49 18.77
N THR A 16 -0.54 -19.33 18.41
CA THR A 16 -1.32 -19.17 17.17
C THR A 16 -2.19 -17.91 17.23
N GLU A 17 -2.93 -17.71 18.32
CA GLU A 17 -3.73 -16.50 18.53
C GLU A 17 -2.87 -15.22 18.48
N GLN A 18 -1.72 -15.23 19.15
CA GLN A 18 -0.80 -14.10 19.13
C GLN A 18 -0.26 -13.81 17.73
N ALA A 19 0.18 -14.84 17.01
CA ALA A 19 0.69 -14.65 15.65
C ALA A 19 -0.40 -14.11 14.71
N MET A 20 -1.67 -14.51 14.89
CA MET A 20 -2.79 -13.97 14.11
C MET A 20 -3.00 -12.48 14.43
N ALA A 21 -2.96 -12.12 15.72
CA ALA A 21 -3.06 -10.74 16.16
C ALA A 21 -1.93 -9.87 15.58
N ASP A 22 -0.69 -10.37 15.58
CA ASP A 22 0.47 -9.68 15.01
C ASP A 22 0.32 -9.48 13.49
N TYR A 23 -0.20 -10.50 12.79
CA TYR A 23 -0.43 -10.40 11.35
C TYR A 23 -1.52 -9.38 11.00
N GLU A 24 -2.60 -9.31 11.77
CA GLU A 24 -3.65 -8.30 11.58
C GLU A 24 -3.16 -6.89 11.92
N ALA A 25 -2.38 -6.72 12.99
CA ALA A 25 -1.74 -5.45 13.32
C ALA A 25 -0.81 -4.99 12.19
N TRP A 26 0.03 -5.90 11.67
CA TRP A 26 0.91 -5.62 10.52
C TRP A 26 0.13 -5.19 9.28
N LYS A 27 -1.00 -5.85 8.96
CA LYS A 27 -1.84 -5.46 7.80
C LYS A 27 -2.36 -4.03 7.93
N VAL A 28 -2.81 -3.65 9.12
CA VAL A 28 -3.34 -2.31 9.41
C VAL A 28 -2.24 -1.27 9.25
N GLU A 29 -1.08 -1.48 9.88
CA GLU A 29 0.06 -0.56 9.78
C GLU A 29 0.55 -0.44 8.33
N ARG A 30 0.73 -1.57 7.65
CA ARG A 30 1.11 -1.61 6.24
C ARG A 30 0.12 -0.81 5.38
N GLN A 31 -1.18 -0.97 5.58
CA GLN A 31 -2.18 -0.22 4.81
C GLN A 31 -2.06 1.28 5.07
N ALA A 32 -1.92 1.71 6.33
CA ALA A 32 -1.72 3.13 6.66
C ALA A 32 -0.48 3.72 5.96
N ARG A 33 0.62 2.96 5.87
CA ARG A 33 1.83 3.35 5.13
C ARG A 33 1.60 3.46 3.63
N VAL A 34 0.81 2.56 3.04
CA VAL A 34 0.44 2.60 1.62
C VAL A 34 -0.48 3.79 1.33
N ASP A 35 -1.44 4.07 2.21
CA ASP A 35 -2.41 5.16 2.04
C ASP A 35 -1.73 6.54 2.13
N ALA A 36 -0.70 6.67 2.97
CA ALA A 36 0.11 7.88 3.14
C ALA A 36 1.30 7.99 2.15
N LEU A 37 1.48 7.02 1.25
CA LEU A 37 2.63 7.00 0.34
C LEU A 37 2.56 8.18 -0.62
N VAL A 38 3.66 8.94 -0.73
CA VAL A 38 3.87 9.99 -1.73
C VAL A 38 5.20 9.78 -2.44
N VAL A 39 5.31 10.27 -3.67
CA VAL A 39 6.54 10.23 -4.48
C VAL A 39 6.78 11.57 -5.18
N GLU A 40 8.03 11.95 -5.33
CA GLU A 40 8.41 13.18 -6.01
C GLU A 40 8.88 12.91 -7.44
N VAL A 41 8.37 13.69 -8.40
CA VAL A 41 8.83 13.71 -9.80
C VAL A 41 8.85 15.16 -10.27
N ASP A 42 9.98 15.60 -10.81
CA ASP A 42 10.17 16.96 -11.36
C ASP A 42 9.73 18.08 -10.39
N GLY A 43 9.95 17.90 -9.08
CA GLY A 43 9.56 18.86 -8.03
C GLY A 43 8.07 18.84 -7.67
N MET A 44 7.28 17.92 -8.22
CA MET A 44 5.87 17.71 -7.87
C MET A 44 5.71 16.47 -6.99
N THR A 45 4.85 16.56 -5.97
CA THR A 45 4.57 15.45 -5.05
C THR A 45 3.25 14.77 -5.41
N PHE A 46 3.34 13.51 -5.82
CA PHE A 46 2.19 12.70 -6.24
C PHE A 46 1.78 11.72 -5.12
N ASP A 47 0.47 11.52 -4.95
CA ASP A 47 -0.03 10.39 -4.17
C ASP A 47 0.39 9.07 -4.81
N GLY A 48 1.01 8.20 -4.02
CA GLY A 48 1.47 6.86 -4.40
C GLY A 48 0.54 5.73 -3.94
N ASN A 49 -0.57 6.04 -3.26
CA ASN A 49 -1.54 5.04 -2.81
C ASN A 49 -2.22 4.29 -3.98
N GLU A 50 -2.98 3.23 -3.66
CA GLU A 50 -3.51 2.31 -4.68
C GLU A 50 -4.49 2.99 -5.64
N ILE A 51 -5.33 3.89 -5.12
CA ILE A 51 -6.30 4.64 -5.91
C ILE A 51 -5.59 5.58 -6.88
N SER A 52 -4.63 6.37 -6.40
CA SER A 52 -3.87 7.30 -7.22
C SER A 52 -3.11 6.57 -8.33
N THR A 53 -2.42 5.47 -8.00
CA THR A 53 -1.67 4.72 -9.02
C THR A 53 -2.55 4.02 -10.04
N ARG A 54 -3.77 3.61 -9.68
CA ARG A 54 -4.74 3.12 -10.67
C ARG A 54 -5.13 4.23 -11.64
N ARG A 55 -5.45 5.43 -11.13
CA ARG A 55 -5.74 6.59 -11.98
C ARG A 55 -4.55 6.94 -12.88
N MET A 56 -3.32 6.88 -12.37
CA MET A 56 -2.12 7.09 -13.19
C MET A 56 -2.04 6.06 -14.32
N ALA A 57 -2.26 4.78 -14.01
CA ALA A 57 -2.25 3.72 -15.01
C ALA A 57 -3.34 3.90 -16.08
N ASP A 58 -4.55 4.29 -15.68
CA ASP A 58 -5.65 4.59 -16.61
C ASP A 58 -5.30 5.75 -17.55
N MET A 59 -4.72 6.83 -17.04
CA MET A 59 -4.26 7.97 -17.85
C MET A 59 -3.14 7.58 -18.83
N ILE A 60 -2.18 6.76 -18.38
CA ILE A 60 -1.08 6.29 -19.22
C ILE A 60 -1.60 5.37 -20.33
N ALA A 61 -2.56 4.51 -20.03
CA ALA A 61 -3.13 3.57 -21.00
C ALA A 61 -4.00 4.27 -22.07
N GLY A 62 -4.61 5.40 -21.74
CA GLY A 62 -5.44 6.18 -22.65
C GLY A 62 -4.70 7.28 -23.42
N ALA A 63 -3.40 7.49 -23.18
CA ALA A 63 -2.63 8.53 -23.84
C ALA A 63 -2.10 8.11 -25.21
N ASP A 64 -2.05 9.05 -26.15
CA ASP A 64 -1.48 8.84 -27.48
C ASP A 64 0.05 9.07 -27.47
N ASP A 65 0.52 10.04 -26.66
CA ASP A 65 1.95 10.35 -26.47
C ASP A 65 2.30 10.57 -24.98
N LEU A 66 3.55 10.27 -24.61
CA LEU A 66 4.09 10.61 -23.29
C LEU A 66 4.22 12.12 -23.06
N ALA A 67 4.24 12.93 -24.12
CA ALA A 67 4.23 14.38 -24.06
C ALA A 67 2.84 14.98 -23.82
N ASP A 68 1.76 14.19 -23.94
CA ASP A 68 0.40 14.64 -23.64
C ASP A 68 0.31 15.16 -22.21
N THR A 69 -0.56 16.13 -22.00
CA THR A 69 -0.75 16.78 -20.70
C THR A 69 -2.16 16.60 -20.19
N THR A 70 -2.30 16.61 -18.87
CA THR A 70 -3.59 16.49 -18.19
C THR A 70 -3.56 17.25 -16.87
N GLU A 71 -4.73 17.70 -16.41
CA GLU A 71 -4.87 18.21 -15.05
C GLU A 71 -4.78 17.05 -14.05
N TRP A 72 -4.02 17.25 -13.00
CA TRP A 72 -3.81 16.26 -11.95
C TRP A 72 -3.85 16.91 -10.58
N THR A 73 -4.55 16.28 -9.65
CA THR A 73 -4.55 16.66 -8.23
C THR A 73 -3.35 16.01 -7.56
N LEU A 74 -2.41 16.83 -7.10
CA LEU A 74 -1.21 16.43 -6.37
C LEU A 74 -1.54 16.10 -4.90
N ALA A 75 -0.57 15.56 -4.17
CA ALA A 75 -0.75 15.11 -2.78
C ALA A 75 -1.09 16.25 -1.80
N ASP A 76 -0.76 17.49 -2.15
CA ASP A 76 -1.13 18.68 -1.39
C ASP A 76 -2.57 19.18 -1.71
N ASN A 77 -3.31 18.43 -2.51
CA ASN A 77 -4.62 18.78 -3.09
C ASN A 77 -4.60 19.95 -4.08
N GLY A 78 -3.41 20.43 -4.46
CA GLY A 78 -3.24 21.38 -5.55
C GLY A 78 -3.50 20.71 -6.90
N VAL A 79 -4.13 21.45 -7.82
CA VAL A 79 -4.26 20.99 -9.22
C VAL A 79 -3.10 21.55 -10.04
N SER A 80 -2.42 20.68 -10.77
CA SER A 80 -1.32 21.02 -11.67
C SER A 80 -1.52 20.38 -13.04
N VAL A 81 -0.97 20.99 -14.08
CA VAL A 81 -0.86 20.37 -15.41
C VAL A 81 0.41 19.53 -15.42
N VAL A 82 0.26 18.23 -15.66
CA VAL A 82 1.37 17.27 -15.69
C VAL A 82 1.41 16.55 -17.03
N THR A 83 2.58 16.07 -17.40
CA THR A 83 2.75 15.21 -18.58
C THR A 83 2.45 13.74 -18.24
N ILE A 84 2.03 12.96 -19.23
CA ILE A 84 1.89 11.49 -19.08
C ILE A 84 3.24 10.84 -18.71
N ARG A 85 4.36 11.40 -19.18
CA ARG A 85 5.71 11.01 -18.76
C ARG A 85 5.91 11.13 -17.24
N GLN A 86 5.46 12.23 -16.64
CA GLN A 86 5.54 12.44 -15.19
C GLN A 86 4.68 11.43 -14.43
N LEU A 87 3.44 11.18 -14.89
CA LEU A 87 2.57 10.15 -14.29
C LEU A 87 3.19 8.76 -14.37
N LYS A 88 3.86 8.41 -15.48
CA LYS A 88 4.57 7.13 -15.63
C LYS A 88 5.75 6.99 -14.68
N ALA A 89 6.52 8.07 -14.48
CA ALA A 89 7.62 8.09 -13.53
C ALA A 89 7.10 7.95 -12.08
N ALA A 90 6.03 8.67 -11.74
CA ALA A 90 5.40 8.61 -10.42
C ALA A 90 4.84 7.20 -10.15
N LEU A 91 4.15 6.60 -11.12
CA LEU A 91 3.64 5.22 -11.01
C LEU A 91 4.75 4.21 -10.74
N ARG A 92 5.90 4.34 -11.44
CA ARG A 92 7.05 3.46 -11.23
C ARG A 92 7.58 3.56 -9.79
N LEU A 93 7.87 4.78 -9.33
CA LEU A 93 8.39 5.02 -7.98
C LEU A 93 7.39 4.55 -6.90
N ALA A 94 6.10 4.86 -7.08
CA ALA A 94 5.06 4.46 -6.14
C ALA A 94 4.91 2.94 -6.06
N THR A 95 5.03 2.25 -7.20
CA THR A 95 4.98 0.78 -7.23
C THR A 95 6.18 0.16 -6.53
N GLU A 96 7.39 0.65 -6.79
CA GLU A 96 8.62 0.20 -6.12
C GLU A 96 8.53 0.40 -4.59
N ALA A 97 8.14 1.60 -4.14
CA ALA A 97 8.00 1.92 -2.73
C ALA A 97 6.89 1.10 -2.04
N ARG A 98 5.74 0.90 -2.71
CA ARG A 98 4.67 0.04 -2.21
C ARG A 98 5.15 -1.40 -2.09
N THR A 99 5.85 -1.96 -3.08
CA THR A 99 6.40 -3.31 -2.99
C THR A 99 7.34 -3.46 -1.79
N ALA A 100 8.15 -2.44 -1.49
CA ALA A 100 8.97 -2.44 -0.28
C ALA A 100 8.10 -2.49 1.00
N ILE A 101 7.07 -1.65 1.11
CA ILE A 101 6.12 -1.65 2.25
C ILE A 101 5.45 -3.01 2.44
N TRP A 102 5.07 -3.69 1.36
CA TRP A 102 4.40 -4.99 1.42
C TRP A 102 5.28 -6.15 1.92
N ASN A 103 6.59 -6.00 1.80
CA ASN A 103 7.55 -7.01 2.23
C ASN A 103 8.21 -6.67 3.56
N ASP A 104 8.15 -5.40 3.98
CA ASP A 104 8.73 -4.92 5.22
C ASP A 104 7.95 -5.43 6.45
N GLY A 105 8.68 -5.94 7.43
CA GLY A 105 8.13 -6.42 8.71
C GLY A 105 7.10 -7.54 8.62
N ARG A 106 6.94 -8.21 7.47
CA ARG A 106 5.86 -9.18 7.24
C ARG A 106 6.01 -10.41 8.14
N PRO A 107 5.04 -10.70 9.04
CA PRO A 107 5.09 -11.91 9.86
C PRO A 107 5.00 -13.17 9.00
N ALA A 108 5.68 -14.24 9.43
CA ALA A 108 5.62 -15.52 8.76
C ALA A 108 4.16 -16.02 8.70
N LYS A 109 3.73 -16.55 7.55
CA LYS A 109 2.46 -17.29 7.46
C LYS A 109 2.63 -18.63 8.18
N SER A 110 2.43 -18.66 9.49
CA SER A 110 2.43 -19.90 10.29
C SER A 110 1.04 -20.57 10.35
N PHE A 111 0.03 -20.04 9.65
CA PHE A 111 -1.35 -20.55 9.68
C PHE A 111 -1.65 -21.42 8.47
N GLN A 112 -1.04 -22.60 8.39
CA GLN A 112 -1.54 -23.73 7.60
C GLN A 112 -0.66 -24.96 7.88
N SER A 113 -1.14 -25.81 8.78
CA SER A 113 -0.82 -27.23 8.85
C SER A 113 -2.12 -28.00 8.87
#